data_AF-A0A519PJY2-F1
#
_entry.id   AF-A0A519PJY2-F1
#
_cell.length_a   1.000
_cell.length_b   1.000
_cell.length_c   1.000
_cell.angle_alpha   90.00
_cell.angle_beta   90.00
_cell.angle_gamma   90.00
#
_symmetry.space_group_name_H-M   'P 1'
#
loop_
_entity.id
_entity.type
_entity.pdbx_description
1 polymer ?
#
loop_
_entity_poly.entity_id
_entity_poly.type
_entity_poly.pdbx_seq_one_letter_code
_entity_poly.pdbx_strand_id
1 'polypeptide(L)'
;AVATLVLDAGKGAVAFLVARWLLGSDAAAAIAGGAAFLGHLFPVWLGFKGGKGVATFFGLLLAACWPLGLLAAVIWLAVAFTVRISSLAALTAAALTPVLAILPLSLPGMPVAPPILLMTVVMAAAIYITHRENIGRLLKGAEPRIGAKKA
;
A
#
# COMPACT_ATOMS: atom_id res chain seq x y z
N ALA A 1 -9.30 -1.22 -16.09
CA ALA A 1 -8.86 -0.46 -14.91
C ALA A 1 -9.23 -1.14 -13.60
N VAL A 2 -10.53 -1.32 -13.28
CA VAL A 2 -10.95 -1.95 -12.00
C VAL A 2 -10.42 -3.38 -11.83
N ALA A 3 -10.53 -4.23 -12.86
CA ALA A 3 -10.00 -5.60 -12.80
C ALA A 3 -8.48 -5.63 -12.49
N THR A 4 -7.69 -4.74 -13.10
CA THR A 4 -6.26 -4.61 -12.83
C THR A 4 -5.98 -4.24 -11.38
N LEU A 5 -6.75 -3.30 -10.82
CA LEU A 5 -6.61 -2.90 -9.41
C LEU A 5 -6.93 -4.06 -8.46
N VAL A 6 -8.00 -4.81 -8.74
CA VAL A 6 -8.40 -5.97 -7.94
C VAL A 6 -7.33 -7.05 -8.00
N LEU A 7 -6.78 -7.35 -9.17
CA LEU A 7 -5.71 -8.34 -9.33
C LEU A 7 -4.40 -7.89 -8.67
N ASP A 8 -4.06 -6.61 -8.76
CA ASP A 8 -2.88 -6.04 -8.11
C ASP A 8 -3.01 -6.05 -6.59
N ALA A 9 -4.19 -5.75 -6.04
CA ALA A 9 -4.46 -5.92 -4.61
C ALA A 9 -4.42 -7.39 -4.21
N GLY A 10 -5.04 -8.26 -5.02
CA GLY A 10 -5.20 -9.68 -4.77
C GLY A 10 -3.87 -10.42 -4.64
N LYS A 11 -2.87 -10.16 -5.49
CA LYS A 11 -1.59 -10.90 -5.42
C LYS A 11 -0.85 -10.72 -4.09
N GLY A 12 -0.86 -9.52 -3.51
CA GLY A 12 -0.24 -9.25 -2.22
C GLY A 12 -1.02 -9.93 -1.09
N ALA A 13 -2.34 -9.82 -1.13
CA ALA A 13 -3.25 -10.46 -0.17
C ALA A 13 -3.10 -11.99 -0.19
N VAL A 14 -3.15 -12.60 -1.37
CA VAL A 14 -3.06 -14.05 -1.56
C VAL A 14 -1.71 -14.58 -1.08
N ALA A 15 -0.60 -13.93 -1.45
CA ALA A 15 0.73 -14.36 -1.01
C ALA A 15 0.86 -14.36 0.52
N PHE A 16 0.35 -13.33 1.19
CA PHE A 16 0.35 -13.24 2.65
C PHE A 16 -0.52 -14.32 3.28
N LEU A 17 -1.78 -14.45 2.84
CA LEU A 17 -2.73 -15.41 3.42
C LEU A 17 -2.29 -16.86 3.23
N VAL A 18 -1.78 -17.21 2.05
CA VAL A 18 -1.28 -18.56 1.75
C VAL A 18 -0.09 -18.90 2.64
N ALA A 19 0.89 -18.01 2.76
CA ALA A 19 2.06 -18.27 3.61
C ALA A 19 1.68 -18.32 5.11
N ARG A 20 0.73 -17.48 5.55
CA ARG A 20 0.20 -17.54 6.92
C ARG A 20 -0.49 -18.86 7.21
N TRP A 21 -1.32 -19.34 6.26
CA TRP A 21 -2.06 -20.58 6.39
C TRP A 21 -1.12 -21.81 6.39
N LEU A 22 -0.13 -21.84 5.50
CA LEU A 22 0.81 -22.96 5.38
C LEU A 22 1.82 -23.04 6.53
N LEU A 23 2.31 -21.89 7.01
CA LEU A 23 3.47 -21.83 7.92
C LEU A 23 3.11 -21.36 9.34
N GLY A 24 1.88 -20.88 9.57
CA GLY A 24 1.43 -20.39 10.87
C GLY A 24 2.23 -19.20 11.41
N SER A 25 3.01 -18.51 10.57
CA SER A 25 3.97 -17.48 10.98
C SER A 25 3.68 -16.15 10.31
N ASP A 26 3.42 -15.13 11.13
CA ASP A 26 3.24 -13.75 10.67
C ASP A 26 4.51 -13.18 10.01
N ALA A 27 5.68 -13.65 10.42
CA ALA A 27 6.95 -13.29 9.77
C ALA A 27 7.03 -13.86 8.36
N ALA A 28 6.70 -15.15 8.19
CA ALA A 28 6.69 -15.77 6.87
C ALA A 28 5.63 -15.13 5.95
N ALA A 29 4.45 -14.82 6.50
CA ALA A 29 3.39 -14.12 5.79
C ALA A 29 3.83 -12.71 5.34
N ALA A 30 4.44 -11.94 6.24
CA ALA A 30 4.96 -10.60 5.94
C ALA A 30 6.05 -10.63 4.86
N ILE A 31 6.95 -11.61 4.90
CA ILE A 31 7.97 -11.81 3.86
C ILE A 31 7.33 -12.15 2.52
N ALA A 32 6.38 -13.10 2.47
CA ALA A 32 5.72 -13.50 1.23
C ALA A 32 4.90 -12.36 0.61
N GLY A 33 4.09 -11.68 1.41
CA GLY A 33 3.31 -10.51 0.97
C GLY A 33 4.22 -9.35 0.54
N GLY A 34 5.28 -9.08 1.30
CA GLY A 34 6.29 -8.08 0.98
C GLY A 34 7.02 -8.39 -0.32
N ALA A 35 7.36 -9.65 -0.57
CA ALA A 35 7.97 -10.09 -1.83
C ALA A 35 7.01 -9.90 -3.02
N ALA A 36 5.73 -10.21 -2.87
CA ALA A 36 4.71 -9.94 -3.90
C ALA A 36 4.56 -8.44 -4.18
N PHE A 37 4.62 -7.60 -3.14
CA PHE A 37 4.64 -6.15 -3.28
C PHE A 37 5.89 -5.67 -4.03
N LEU A 38 7.09 -6.14 -3.67
CA LEU A 38 8.34 -5.81 -4.36
C LEU A 38 8.32 -6.28 -5.82
N GLY A 39 7.81 -7.48 -6.10
CA GLY A 39 7.65 -8.01 -7.45
C GLY A 39 6.70 -7.18 -8.32
N HIS A 40 5.76 -6.43 -7.73
CA HIS A 40 4.95 -5.46 -8.48
C HIS A 40 5.70 -4.15 -8.79
N LEU A 41 6.58 -3.71 -7.89
CA LEU A 41 7.42 -2.54 -8.13
C LEU A 41 8.51 -2.83 -9.17
N PHE A 42 9.08 -4.03 -9.12
CA PHE A 42 10.21 -4.46 -9.95
C PHE A 42 9.93 -5.81 -10.64
N PRO A 43 8.90 -5.91 -11.50
CA PRO A 43 8.55 -7.14 -12.19
C PRO A 43 9.65 -7.55 -13.17
N VAL A 44 10.17 -8.77 -13.00
CA VAL A 44 11.26 -9.33 -13.82
C VAL A 44 10.88 -9.34 -15.31
N TRP A 45 9.63 -9.69 -15.63
CA TRP A 45 9.14 -9.79 -17.00
C TRP A 45 8.91 -8.43 -17.70
N LEU A 46 8.99 -7.30 -16.98
CA LEU A 46 8.95 -5.96 -17.58
C LEU A 46 10.29 -5.21 -17.42
N GLY A 47 11.39 -5.95 -17.27
CA GLY A 47 12.72 -5.36 -17.11
C GLY A 47 12.83 -4.49 -15.86
N PHE A 48 12.22 -4.92 -14.76
CA PHE A 48 12.17 -4.23 -13.47
C PHE A 48 11.49 -2.84 -13.49
N LYS A 49 10.63 -2.60 -14.49
CA LYS A 49 9.82 -1.37 -14.60
C LYS A 49 8.37 -1.68 -14.25
N GLY A 50 8.02 -1.50 -12.97
CA GLY A 50 6.68 -1.83 -12.44
C GLY A 50 5.82 -0.63 -12.07
N GLY A 51 4.79 -0.92 -11.28
CA GLY A 51 3.86 0.08 -10.74
C GLY A 51 4.38 0.74 -9.46
N LYS A 52 3.55 1.59 -8.84
CA LYS A 52 3.90 2.32 -7.60
C LYS A 52 3.46 1.63 -6.31
N GLY A 53 2.89 0.42 -6.39
CA GLY A 53 2.60 -0.38 -5.19
C GLY A 53 1.27 -0.10 -4.49
N VAL A 54 0.55 0.99 -4.81
CA VAL A 54 -0.61 1.42 -4.01
C VAL A 54 -1.71 0.35 -3.89
N ALA A 55 -2.11 -0.29 -4.99
CA ALA A 55 -3.15 -1.34 -4.95
C ALA A 55 -2.67 -2.58 -4.18
N THR A 56 -1.45 -3.05 -4.46
CA THR A 56 -0.83 -4.19 -3.76
C THR A 56 -0.66 -3.90 -2.26
N PHE A 57 -0.39 -2.64 -1.90
CA PHE A 57 -0.29 -2.17 -0.53
C PHE A 57 -1.61 -2.32 0.22
N PHE A 58 -2.71 -1.79 -0.34
CA PHE A 58 -4.03 -1.94 0.29
C PHE A 58 -4.47 -3.39 0.41
N GLY A 59 -4.29 -4.19 -0.64
CA GLY A 59 -4.62 -5.62 -0.60
C GLY A 59 -3.85 -6.36 0.49
N LEU A 60 -2.55 -6.10 0.62
CA LEU A 60 -1.72 -6.71 1.65
C LEU A 60 -2.11 -6.25 3.06
N LEU A 61 -2.40 -4.96 3.27
CA LEU A 61 -2.90 -4.48 4.57
C LEU A 61 -4.23 -5.13 4.95
N LEU A 62 -5.17 -5.23 4.02
CA LEU A 62 -6.46 -5.87 4.27
C LEU A 62 -6.31 -7.35 4.67
N ALA A 63 -5.36 -8.06 4.06
CA ALA A 63 -5.04 -9.44 4.40
C ALA A 63 -4.31 -9.58 5.75
N ALA A 64 -3.39 -8.65 6.05
CA ALA A 64 -2.60 -8.69 7.27
C ALA A 64 -3.41 -8.28 8.51
N CYS A 65 -4.16 -7.19 8.39
CA CYS A 65 -5.00 -6.60 9.43
C CYS A 65 -6.11 -5.76 8.76
N TRP A 66 -7.31 -6.34 8.60
CA TRP A 66 -8.40 -5.69 7.87
C TRP A 66 -8.78 -4.29 8.40
N PRO A 67 -8.78 -3.99 9.72
CA PRO A 67 -9.07 -2.64 10.19
C PRO A 67 -7.98 -1.65 9.77
N LEU A 68 -6.71 -2.04 9.79
CA LEU A 68 -5.61 -1.19 9.34
C LEU A 68 -5.72 -0.87 7.84
N GLY A 69 -6.03 -1.89 7.02
CA GLY A 69 -6.29 -1.70 5.59
C GLY A 69 -7.45 -0.76 5.31
N LEU A 70 -8.56 -0.88 6.06
CA LEU A 70 -9.69 0.04 5.96
C LEU A 70 -9.35 1.47 6.39
N LEU A 71 -8.64 1.65 7.51
CA LEU A 71 -8.22 2.97 7.97
C LEU A 71 -7.34 3.66 6.93
N ALA A 72 -6.37 2.94 6.35
CA ALA A 72 -5.54 3.46 5.28
C ALA A 72 -6.37 3.83 4.04
N ALA A 73 -7.36 3.00 3.67
CA ALA A 73 -8.25 3.28 2.55
C ALA A 73 -9.14 4.52 2.80
N VAL A 74 -9.65 4.68 4.01
CA VAL A 74 -10.40 5.87 4.43
C VAL A 74 -9.54 7.13 4.33
N ILE A 75 -8.30 7.09 4.82
CA ILE A 75 -7.36 8.21 4.69
C ILE A 75 -7.14 8.55 3.21
N TRP A 76 -6.89 7.54 2.38
CA TRP A 76 -6.69 7.73 0.96
C TRP A 76 -7.92 8.39 0.31
N LEU A 77 -9.11 7.88 0.58
CA LEU A 77 -10.36 8.44 0.04
C LEU A 77 -10.58 9.86 0.52
N ALA A 78 -10.39 10.14 1.82
CA ALA A 78 -10.55 11.48 2.39
C ALA A 78 -9.64 12.49 1.69
N VAL A 79 -8.34 12.17 1.50
CA VAL A 79 -7.39 13.06 0.80
C VAL A 79 -7.69 13.15 -0.70
N ALA A 80 -8.07 12.04 -1.33
CA ALA A 80 -8.41 12.00 -2.75
C ALA A 80 -9.65 12.84 -3.07
N PHE A 81 -10.67 12.86 -2.20
CA PHE A 81 -11.88 13.66 -2.43
C PHE A 81 -11.70 15.14 -2.09
N THR A 82 -10.90 15.45 -1.06
CA THR A 82 -10.66 16.84 -0.63
C THR A 82 -9.65 17.55 -1.52
N VAL A 83 -8.48 16.93 -1.76
CA VAL A 83 -7.38 17.55 -2.52
C VAL A 83 -7.44 17.22 -4.01
N ARG A 84 -8.15 16.15 -4.40
CA ARG A 84 -8.23 15.66 -5.78
C ARG A 84 -6.87 15.36 -6.39
N ILE A 85 -5.90 14.91 -5.60
CA ILE A 85 -4.59 14.47 -6.08
C ILE A 85 -4.30 13.05 -5.58
N SER A 86 -4.25 12.08 -6.51
CA SER A 86 -4.15 10.66 -6.16
C SER A 86 -2.81 10.27 -5.53
N SER A 87 -1.70 10.91 -5.95
CA SER A 87 -0.37 10.63 -5.40
C SER A 87 -0.22 11.16 -3.98
N LEU A 88 -0.78 12.34 -3.68
CA LEU A 88 -0.82 12.85 -2.32
C LEU A 88 -1.63 11.92 -1.41
N ALA A 89 -2.81 11.49 -1.86
CA ALA A 89 -3.62 10.52 -1.13
C ALA A 89 -2.86 9.23 -0.81
N ALA A 90 -2.11 8.68 -1.79
CA ALA A 90 -1.29 7.49 -1.60
C ALA A 90 -0.15 7.71 -0.60
N LEU A 91 0.57 8.83 -0.70
CA LEU A 91 1.66 9.17 0.21
C LEU A 91 1.17 9.39 1.64
N THR A 92 0.06 10.10 1.83
CA THR A 92 -0.53 10.32 3.15
C THR A 92 -1.00 9.01 3.79
N ALA A 93 -1.69 8.15 3.04
CA ALA A 93 -2.11 6.84 3.53
C ALA A 93 -0.89 5.97 3.91
N ALA A 94 0.14 5.95 3.06
CA ALA A 94 1.37 5.20 3.32
C ALA A 94 2.11 5.70 4.57
N ALA A 95 2.22 7.01 4.76
CA ALA A 95 2.90 7.60 5.92
C ALA A 95 2.17 7.34 7.24
N LEU A 96 0.83 7.41 7.24
CA LEU A 96 0.04 7.21 8.45
C LEU A 96 -0.11 5.73 8.81
N THR A 97 0.08 4.81 7.87
CA THR A 97 -0.14 3.37 8.11
C THR A 97 0.76 2.82 9.24
N PRO A 98 2.09 3.02 9.26
CA PRO A 98 2.92 2.55 10.38
C PRO A 98 2.53 3.17 11.73
N VAL A 99 2.08 4.43 11.74
CA VAL A 99 1.61 5.12 12.96
C VAL A 99 0.33 4.49 13.48
N LEU A 100 -0.62 4.20 12.59
CA LEU A 100 -1.86 3.50 12.95
C LEU A 100 -1.60 2.07 13.41
N ALA A 101 -0.61 1.39 12.82
CA ALA A 101 -0.27 0.01 13.11
C ALA A 101 0.22 -0.21 14.56
N ILE A 102 0.84 0.80 15.18
CA ILE A 102 1.30 0.75 16.59
C ILE A 102 0.25 1.24 17.59
N LEU A 103 -0.81 1.87 17.11
CA LEU A 103 -1.79 2.53 17.97
C LEU A 103 -2.70 1.48 18.61
N PRO A 104 -2.89 1.49 19.94
CA PRO A 104 -3.67 0.48 20.66
C PRO A 104 -5.18 0.74 20.52
N LEU A 105 -5.67 0.79 19.28
CA LEU A 105 -7.09 0.92 18.98
C LEU A 105 -7.79 -0.37 19.37
N SER A 106 -9.00 -0.27 19.93
CA SER A 106 -9.87 -1.41 20.28
C SER A 106 -10.48 -2.05 19.02
N LEU A 107 -9.63 -2.46 18.07
CA LEU A 107 -9.97 -3.07 16.80
C LEU A 107 -9.26 -4.43 16.67
N PRO A 108 -9.86 -5.43 16.01
CA PRO A 108 -9.26 -6.76 15.88
C PRO A 108 -7.88 -6.73 15.21
N GLY A 109 -6.88 -7.35 15.84
CA GLY A 109 -5.52 -7.42 15.31
C GLY A 109 -4.70 -6.14 15.44
N MET A 110 -5.15 -5.18 16.26
CA MET A 110 -4.44 -3.94 16.60
C MET A 110 -4.06 -3.93 18.09
N PRO A 111 -2.85 -3.46 18.46
CA PRO A 111 -1.76 -3.09 17.56
C PRO A 111 -1.24 -4.32 16.80
N VAL A 112 -0.66 -4.11 15.62
CA VAL A 112 -0.22 -5.22 14.76
C VAL A 112 1.04 -5.90 15.32
N ALA A 113 1.24 -7.17 14.97
CA ALA A 113 2.44 -7.91 15.33
C ALA A 113 3.72 -7.27 14.73
N PRO A 114 4.89 -7.37 15.39
CA PRO A 114 6.13 -6.73 14.94
C PRO A 114 6.55 -7.01 13.48
N PRO A 115 6.40 -8.24 12.93
CA PRO A 115 6.74 -8.48 11.52
C PRO A 115 5.85 -7.71 10.54
N ILE A 116 4.56 -7.59 10.87
CA ILE A 116 3.60 -6.83 10.06
C ILE A 116 3.90 -5.33 10.17
N LEU A 117 4.25 -4.83 11.36
CA LEU A 117 4.69 -3.46 11.55
C LEU A 117 5.90 -3.13 10.66
N LEU A 118 6.94 -3.96 10.70
CA LEU A 118 8.13 -3.78 9.87
C LEU A 118 7.78 -3.77 8.37
N MET A 119 6.90 -4.69 7.95
CA MET A 119 6.39 -4.72 6.59
C MET A 119 5.72 -3.39 6.19
N THR A 120 4.88 -2.80 7.06
CA THR A 120 4.25 -1.50 6.76
C THR A 120 5.27 -0.37 6.58
N VAL A 121 6.33 -0.34 7.39
CA VAL A 121 7.41 0.66 7.31
C VAL A 121 8.17 0.52 5.99
N VAL A 122 8.56 -0.71 5.64
CA VAL A 122 9.29 -1.00 4.39
C VAL A 122 8.45 -0.64 3.18
N MET A 123 7.17 -1.00 3.17
CA MET A 123 6.27 -0.67 2.07
C MET A 123 6.03 0.84 1.95
N ALA A 124 5.87 1.54 3.08
CA ALA A 124 5.73 3.00 3.08
C ALA A 124 6.97 3.66 2.45
N ALA A 125 8.17 3.26 2.87
CA ALA A 125 9.42 3.75 2.29
C ALA A 125 9.50 3.49 0.77
N ALA A 126 9.15 2.27 0.34
CA ALA A 126 9.14 1.90 -1.08
C ALA A 126 8.10 2.70 -1.89
N ILE A 127 6.92 2.98 -1.33
CA ILE A 127 5.91 3.86 -1.94
C ILE A 127 6.49 5.26 -2.14
N TYR A 128 7.17 5.83 -1.14
CA TYR A 128 7.81 7.14 -1.27
C TYR A 128 8.88 7.17 -2.38
N ILE A 129 9.75 6.16 -2.44
CA ILE A 129 10.79 6.04 -3.47
C ILE A 129 10.17 5.97 -4.87
N THR A 130 9.14 5.16 -5.04
CA THR A 130 8.45 4.99 -6.34
C THR A 130 7.63 6.21 -6.75
N HIS A 131 7.31 7.10 -5.78
CA HIS A 131 6.61 8.36 -6.02
C HIS A 131 7.53 9.58 -6.16
N ARG A 132 8.85 9.42 -6.21
CA ARG A 132 9.81 10.56 -6.31
C ARG A 132 9.43 11.61 -7.37
N GLU A 133 8.95 11.18 -8.53
CA GLU A 133 8.53 12.07 -9.62
C GLU A 133 7.22 12.80 -9.31
N ASN A 134 6.27 12.12 -8.65
CA ASN A 134 5.03 12.74 -8.18
C ASN A 134 5.30 13.75 -7.08
N ILE A 135 6.22 13.44 -6.16
CA ILE A 135 6.66 14.38 -5.12
C ILE A 135 7.26 15.62 -5.79
N GLY A 136 8.13 15.45 -6.78
CA GLY A 136 8.69 16.57 -7.55
C GLY A 136 7.62 17.44 -8.23
N ARG A 137 6.54 16.84 -8.76
CA ARG A 137 5.40 17.57 -9.33
C ARG A 137 4.52 18.23 -8.26
N LEU A 138 4.29 17.57 -7.13
CA LEU A 138 3.54 18.12 -6.00
C LEU A 138 4.19 19.39 -5.46
N LEU A 139 5.51 19.36 -5.25
CA LEU A 139 6.28 20.52 -4.78
C LEU A 139 6.23 21.69 -5.77
N LYS A 140 6.07 21.41 -7.05
CA LYS A 140 5.93 22.42 -8.12
C LYS A 140 4.47 22.83 -8.40
N GLY A 141 3.48 22.24 -7.69
CA GLY A 141 2.06 22.46 -7.98
C GLY A 141 1.60 21.91 -9.35
N ALA A 142 2.38 21.03 -9.97
CA ALA A 142 2.17 20.53 -11.34
C ALA A 142 1.58 19.11 -11.39
N GLU A 143 1.21 18.54 -10.25
CA GLU A 143 0.64 17.20 -10.18
C GLU A 143 -0.83 17.22 -10.68
N PRO A 144 -1.21 16.33 -11.61
CA PRO A 144 -2.55 16.35 -12.21
C PRO A 144 -3.62 16.06 -11.17
N ARG A 145 -4.74 16.79 -11.29
CA ARG A 145 -5.92 16.57 -10.45
C ARG A 145 -6.80 15.46 -11.03
N ILE A 146 -7.40 14.68 -10.14
CA ILE A 146 -8.40 13.66 -10.46
C ILE A 146 -9.58 14.35 -11.17
N GLY A 147 -9.93 13.87 -12.37
CA GLY A 147 -11.01 14.41 -13.18
C GLY A 147 -10.64 15.63 -14.03
N ALA A 148 -9.39 16.10 -14.02
CA ALA A 148 -8.94 17.09 -14.99
C ALA A 148 -8.98 16.48 -16.41
N LYS A 149 -9.56 17.21 -17.38
CA LYS A 149 -9.53 16.80 -18.79
C LYS A 149 -8.08 16.73 -19.26
N LYS A 150 -7.71 15.65 -19.96
CA LYS A 150 -6.46 15.65 -20.73
C LYS A 150 -6.60 16.75 -21.80
N ALA A 151 -5.70 17.73 -21.77
CA ALA A 151 -5.54 18.69 -22.86
C ALA A 151 -5.01 17.97 -24.10
#